data_AF-A0A8J3IXZ8-F1
#
_entry.id   AF-A0A8J3IXZ8-F1
#
_cell.length_a   1.000
_cell.length_b   1.000
_cell.length_c   1.000
_cell.angle_alpha   90.00
_cell.angle_beta   90.00
_cell.angle_gamma   90.00
#
_symmetry.space_group_name_H-M   'P 1'
#
loop_
_entity.id
_entity.type
_entity.pdbx_description
1 polymer ?
#
loop_
_entity_poly.entity_id
_entity_poly.type
_entity_poly.pdbx_seq_one_letter_code
_entity_poly.pdbx_strand_id
1 'polypeptide(L)'
;MDAAKRFFKQAVETVGHAPKRVTTDGHDAYPRAIYETLGGDVLHRCNHYLNNRVEQDHRGIKQRYYPMRGFGNFVSATQFCRAFDEVRQFFRFRTTIRQSVSLAQQHDLFRERLNAFTTLILRA
;
A
#
# COMPACT_ATOMS: atom_id res chain seq x y z
N MET A 1 -0.22 1.18 20.03
CA MET A 1 -0.63 -0.21 19.73
C MET A 1 -1.92 -0.25 18.89
N ASP A 2 -2.99 0.45 19.28
CA ASP A 2 -4.28 0.36 18.56
C ASP A 2 -4.22 0.76 17.09
N ALA A 3 -3.38 1.74 16.74
CA ALA A 3 -3.15 2.11 15.36
C ALA A 3 -2.60 0.95 14.51
N ALA A 4 -1.65 0.17 15.04
CA ALA A 4 -1.09 -0.99 14.34
C ALA A 4 -2.14 -2.10 14.15
N LYS A 5 -2.99 -2.34 15.15
CA LYS A 5 -4.10 -3.31 15.04
C LYS A 5 -5.11 -2.87 13.97
N ARG A 6 -5.53 -1.61 14.00
CA ARG A 6 -6.44 -1.04 12.98
C ARG A 6 -5.85 -1.17 11.58
N PHE A 7 -4.56 -0.86 11.43
CA PHE A 7 -3.84 -0.99 10.16
C PHE A 7 -3.89 -2.43 9.64
N PHE A 8 -3.50 -3.42 10.46
CA PHE A 8 -3.49 -4.82 10.00
C PHE A 8 -4.89 -5.38 9.73
N LYS A 9 -5.89 -5.00 10.54
CA LYS A 9 -7.29 -5.36 10.27
C LYS A 9 -7.75 -4.82 8.92
N GLN A 10 -7.55 -3.53 8.67
CA GLN A 10 -7.90 -2.90 7.39
C GLN A 10 -7.11 -3.51 6.22
N ALA A 11 -5.84 -3.87 6.42
CA ALA A 11 -5.02 -4.51 5.40
C ALA A 11 -5.58 -5.88 4.99
N VAL A 12 -6.04 -6.70 5.96
CA VAL A 12 -6.69 -7.99 5.67
C VAL A 12 -8.03 -7.79 4.97
N GLU A 13 -8.85 -6.84 5.42
CA GLU A 13 -10.13 -6.53 4.76
C GLU A 13 -9.92 -6.08 3.31
N THR A 14 -8.87 -5.32 3.03
CA THR A 14 -8.54 -4.82 1.68
C THR A 14 -7.99 -5.92 0.78
N VAL A 15 -7.12 -6.78 1.31
CA VAL A 15 -6.45 -7.85 0.54
C VAL A 15 -7.32 -9.11 0.42
N GLY A 16 -8.25 -9.31 1.35
CA GLY A 16 -9.17 -10.45 1.40
C GLY A 16 -8.62 -11.70 2.09
N HIS A 17 -7.35 -11.71 2.52
CA HIS A 17 -6.76 -12.84 3.24
C HIS A 17 -5.58 -12.43 4.13
N ALA A 18 -5.31 -13.21 5.17
CA ALA A 18 -4.13 -13.03 6.02
C ALA A 18 -2.84 -13.47 5.28
N PRO A 19 -1.71 -12.76 5.48
CA PRO A 19 -0.43 -13.14 4.88
C PRO A 19 0.26 -14.22 5.73
N LYS A 20 1.01 -15.14 5.09
CA LYS A 20 1.88 -16.08 5.81
C LYS A 20 3.08 -15.42 6.50
N ARG A 21 3.47 -14.22 6.03
CA ARG A 21 4.70 -13.51 6.42
C ARG A 21 4.47 -12.00 6.42
N VAL A 22 4.89 -11.34 7.49
CA VAL A 22 4.90 -9.87 7.60
C VAL A 22 6.32 -9.38 7.84
N THR A 23 6.71 -8.31 7.15
CA THR A 23 8.03 -7.69 7.32
C THR A 23 7.83 -6.24 7.73
N THR A 24 8.42 -5.81 8.86
CA THR A 24 8.33 -4.43 9.37
C THR A 24 9.69 -3.92 9.82
N ASP A 25 9.78 -2.63 10.16
CA ASP A 25 10.97 -2.00 10.75
C ASP A 25 11.31 -2.46 12.18
N GLY A 26 10.49 -3.33 12.78
CA GLY A 26 10.69 -3.88 14.11
C GLY A 26 10.13 -3.05 15.26
N HIS A 27 9.30 -2.04 15.02
CA HIS A 27 8.66 -1.27 16.10
C HIS A 27 7.86 -2.17 17.08
N ASP A 28 7.98 -1.91 18.40
CA ASP A 28 7.47 -2.74 19.51
C ASP A 28 5.96 -3.01 19.48
N ALA A 29 5.20 -2.13 18.84
CA ALA A 29 3.76 -2.29 18.67
C ALA A 29 3.37 -3.43 17.71
N TYR A 30 4.27 -3.83 16.79
CA TYR A 30 3.93 -4.75 15.70
C TYR A 30 3.78 -6.21 16.11
N PRO A 31 4.67 -6.83 16.91
CA PRO A 31 4.57 -8.25 17.24
C PRO A 31 3.20 -8.63 17.82
N ARG A 32 2.74 -7.87 18.82
CA ARG A 32 1.43 -8.09 19.44
C ARG A 32 0.28 -7.79 18.49
N ALA A 33 0.37 -6.72 17.69
CA ALA A 33 -0.67 -6.40 16.74
C ALA A 33 -0.80 -7.47 15.64
N ILE A 34 0.31 -7.98 15.11
CA ILE A 34 0.36 -9.07 14.14
C ILE A 34 -0.28 -10.32 14.73
N TYR A 35 0.15 -10.73 15.93
CA TYR A 35 -0.39 -11.92 16.59
C TYR A 35 -1.92 -11.84 16.77
N GLU A 36 -2.42 -10.72 17.31
CA GLU A 36 -3.84 -10.56 17.62
C GLU A 36 -4.73 -10.32 16.38
N THR A 37 -4.19 -9.81 15.28
CA THR A 37 -5.01 -9.46 14.09
C THR A 37 -4.81 -10.37 12.89
N LEU A 38 -3.63 -10.95 12.74
CA LEU A 38 -3.26 -11.79 11.59
C LEU A 38 -3.13 -13.27 11.95
N GLY A 39 -2.93 -13.60 13.23
CA GLY A 39 -2.76 -14.97 13.71
C GLY A 39 -1.35 -15.26 14.23
N GLY A 40 -1.25 -16.25 15.11
CA GLY A 40 0.03 -16.68 15.71
C GLY A 40 0.92 -17.48 14.77
N ASP A 41 0.39 -17.96 13.65
CA ASP A 41 1.11 -18.68 12.59
C ASP A 41 1.82 -17.75 11.59
N VAL A 42 1.58 -16.43 11.68
CA VAL A 42 2.19 -15.44 10.81
C VAL A 42 3.64 -15.18 11.20
N LEU A 43 4.57 -15.48 10.30
CA LEU A 43 5.99 -15.23 10.52
C LEU A 43 6.30 -13.72 10.41
N HIS A 44 6.61 -13.09 11.54
CA HIS A 44 7.10 -11.71 11.60
C HIS A 44 8.61 -11.64 11.38
N ARG A 45 9.05 -10.75 10.48
CA ARG A 45 10.47 -10.51 10.16
C ARG A 45 10.80 -9.02 10.31
N CYS A 46 11.96 -8.71 10.87
CA CYS A 46 12.43 -7.34 11.06
C CYS A 46 13.73 -7.03 10.30
N ASN A 47 14.07 -7.85 9.30
CA ASN A 47 15.32 -7.68 8.55
C ASN A 47 15.25 -6.41 7.69
N HIS A 48 16.22 -5.50 7.88
CA HIS A 48 16.25 -4.20 7.19
C HIS A 48 16.31 -4.32 5.67
N TYR A 49 17.01 -5.33 5.13
CA TYR A 49 17.05 -5.55 3.68
C TYR A 49 15.70 -5.96 3.10
N LEU A 50 14.88 -6.68 3.87
CA LEU A 50 13.55 -7.06 3.43
C LEU A 50 12.58 -5.86 3.43
N ASN A 51 12.82 -4.86 4.27
CA ASN A 51 12.06 -3.62 4.30
C ASN A 51 12.32 -2.72 3.08
N ASN A 52 13.44 -2.91 2.38
CA ASN A 52 13.78 -2.15 1.17
C ASN A 52 12.66 -2.16 0.12
N ARG A 53 11.87 -3.24 0.04
CA ARG A 53 10.73 -3.32 -0.89
C ARG A 53 9.66 -2.29 -0.56
N VAL A 54 9.29 -2.18 0.70
CA VAL A 54 8.30 -1.20 1.19
C VAL A 54 8.87 0.21 1.08
N GLU A 55 10.14 0.41 1.45
CA GLU A 55 10.79 1.71 1.29
C GLU A 55 10.87 2.17 -0.15
N GLN A 56 11.16 1.27 -1.09
CA GLN A 56 11.16 1.56 -2.52
C GLN A 56 9.75 1.87 -3.03
N ASP A 57 8.73 1.15 -2.55
CA ASP A 57 7.33 1.41 -2.86
C ASP A 57 6.94 2.85 -2.49
N HIS A 58 7.35 3.29 -1.31
CA HIS A 58 7.03 4.61 -0.76
C HIS A 58 7.71 5.76 -1.51
N ARG A 59 8.78 5.51 -2.30
CA ARG A 59 9.54 6.59 -2.96
C ARG A 59 8.67 7.53 -3.81
N GLY A 60 7.74 6.97 -4.58
CA GLY A 60 6.89 7.78 -5.47
C GLY A 60 5.96 8.73 -4.71
N ILE A 61 5.47 8.30 -3.54
CA ILE A 61 4.63 9.12 -2.66
C ILE A 61 5.49 10.14 -1.91
N LYS A 62 6.64 9.69 -1.38
CA LYS A 62 7.65 10.52 -0.71
C LYS A 62 8.10 11.70 -1.57
N GLN A 63 8.36 11.47 -2.85
CA GLN A 63 8.72 12.52 -3.81
C GLN A 63 7.64 13.61 -3.96
N ARG A 64 6.36 13.28 -3.75
CA ARG A 64 5.26 14.25 -3.86
C ARG A 64 5.06 15.06 -2.58
N TYR A 65 5.19 14.45 -1.40
CA TYR A 65 4.97 15.19 -0.15
C TYR A 65 6.23 15.88 0.40
N TYR A 66 7.45 15.44 0.05
CA TYR A 66 8.67 16.10 0.53
C TYR A 66 8.75 17.60 0.18
N PRO A 67 8.42 18.05 -1.05
CA PRO A 67 8.38 19.47 -1.38
C PRO A 67 7.39 20.28 -0.52
N MET A 68 6.38 19.63 0.05
CA MET A 68 5.37 20.26 0.91
C MET A 68 5.83 20.43 2.36
N ARG A 69 7.03 19.97 2.72
CA ARG A 69 7.59 19.96 4.09
C ARG A 69 6.75 19.16 5.10
N GLY A 70 6.14 18.07 4.63
CA GLY A 70 5.21 17.25 5.43
C GLY A 70 3.76 17.67 5.26
N PHE A 71 2.86 17.06 6.03
CA PHE A 71 1.42 17.29 5.88
C PHE A 71 0.87 18.43 6.75
N GLY A 72 1.57 18.81 7.82
CA GLY A 72 1.14 19.83 8.77
C GLY A 72 0.00 19.39 9.70
N ASN A 73 -1.06 18.77 9.16
CA ASN A 73 -2.20 18.26 9.92
C ASN A 73 -2.79 16.98 9.30
N PHE A 74 -3.66 16.29 10.05
CA PHE A 74 -4.28 15.04 9.62
C PHE A 74 -5.23 15.19 8.43
N VAL A 75 -5.92 16.33 8.29
CA VAL A 75 -6.85 16.57 7.19
C VAL A 75 -6.08 16.63 5.87
N SER A 76 -4.98 17.39 5.84
CA SER A 76 -4.08 17.48 4.70
C SER A 76 -3.44 16.13 4.37
N ALA A 77 -3.01 15.35 5.37
CA ALA A 77 -2.52 13.99 5.16
C ALA A 77 -3.59 13.09 4.52
N THR A 78 -4.83 13.15 5.02
CA THR A 78 -5.95 12.36 4.50
C THR A 78 -6.28 12.72 3.06
N GLN A 79 -6.38 14.02 2.75
CA GLN A 79 -6.62 14.49 1.38
C GLN A 79 -5.50 14.07 0.44
N PHE A 80 -4.25 14.18 0.88
CA PHE A 80 -3.09 13.76 0.10
C PHE A 80 -3.13 12.26 -0.19
N CYS A 81 -3.36 11.41 0.82
CA CYS A 81 -3.44 9.96 0.64
C CYS A 81 -4.57 9.57 -0.32
N ARG A 82 -5.75 10.19 -0.19
CA ARG A 82 -6.88 9.97 -1.11
C ARG A 82 -6.54 10.36 -2.55
N ALA A 83 -5.97 11.55 -2.75
CA ALA A 83 -5.71 12.04 -4.09
C ALA A 83 -4.51 11.33 -4.76
N PHE A 84 -3.43 11.10 -4.03
CA PHE A 84 -2.18 10.65 -4.62
C PHE A 84 -1.93 9.17 -4.46
N ASP A 85 -2.22 8.58 -3.31
CA ASP A 85 -1.97 7.16 -3.09
C ASP A 85 -3.08 6.30 -3.70
N GLU A 86 -4.35 6.64 -3.51
CA GLU A 86 -5.46 5.86 -4.11
C GLU A 86 -5.42 5.91 -5.64
N VAL A 87 -5.20 7.10 -6.24
CA VAL A 87 -5.08 7.24 -7.70
C VAL A 87 -3.85 6.48 -8.21
N ARG A 88 -2.69 6.62 -7.55
CA ARG A 88 -1.49 5.84 -7.89
C ARG A 88 -1.82 4.35 -7.81
N GLN A 89 -2.46 3.89 -6.75
CA GLN A 89 -2.76 2.49 -6.52
C GLN A 89 -3.74 1.93 -7.55
N PHE A 90 -4.73 2.73 -7.95
CA PHE A 90 -5.71 2.39 -8.98
C PHE A 90 -5.06 2.22 -10.36
N PHE A 91 -4.16 3.12 -10.76
CA PHE A 91 -3.47 3.01 -12.06
C PHE A 91 -2.23 2.11 -12.03
N ARG A 92 -1.73 1.77 -10.84
CA ARG A 92 -0.52 0.95 -10.70
C ARG A 92 -0.79 -0.48 -11.10
N PHE A 93 -0.17 -0.88 -12.20
CA PHE A 93 -0.05 -2.27 -12.57
C PHE A 93 0.87 -3.01 -11.59
N ARG A 94 0.40 -4.11 -10.99
CA ARG A 94 1.18 -4.93 -10.06
C ARG A 94 1.57 -6.21 -10.79
N THR A 95 2.88 -6.48 -10.86
CA THR A 95 3.42 -7.76 -11.31
C THR A 95 3.98 -8.53 -10.13
N THR A 96 3.95 -9.86 -10.25
CA THR A 96 4.73 -10.72 -9.36
C THR A 96 6.18 -10.77 -9.82
N ILE A 97 7.10 -11.02 -8.90
CA ILE A 97 8.52 -11.25 -9.24
C ILE A 97 8.60 -12.36 -10.29
N ARG A 98 9.38 -12.13 -11.36
CA ARG A 98 9.53 -13.00 -12.55
C ARG A 98 8.31 -13.09 -13.49
N GLN A 99 7.29 -12.27 -13.29
CA GLN A 99 6.22 -12.12 -14.26
C GLN A 99 6.65 -11.14 -15.36
N SER A 100 6.87 -11.64 -16.58
CA SER A 100 7.09 -10.78 -17.75
C SER A 100 5.74 -10.29 -18.28
N VAL A 101 5.58 -8.98 -18.40
CA VAL A 101 4.38 -8.37 -19.00
C VAL A 101 4.85 -7.37 -20.04
N SER A 102 4.38 -7.54 -21.28
CA SER A 102 4.81 -6.69 -22.40
C SER A 102 4.33 -5.26 -22.21
N LEU A 103 4.99 -4.30 -22.85
CA LEU A 103 4.54 -2.90 -22.85
C LEU A 103 3.12 -2.75 -23.43
N ALA A 104 2.78 -3.54 -24.45
CA ALA A 104 1.44 -3.55 -25.03
C ALA A 104 0.38 -3.98 -23.99
N GLN A 105 0.64 -5.06 -23.24
CA GLN A 105 -0.26 -5.52 -22.18
C GLN A 105 -0.41 -4.48 -21.06
N GLN A 106 0.69 -3.84 -20.65
CA GLN A 106 0.64 -2.77 -19.66
C GLN A 106 -0.19 -1.58 -20.16
N HIS A 107 -0.06 -1.25 -21.44
CA HIS A 107 -0.79 -0.16 -22.08
C HIS A 107 -2.30 -0.44 -22.14
N ASP A 108 -2.69 -1.66 -22.50
CA ASP A 108 -4.11 -2.03 -22.58
C ASP A 108 -4.76 -2.05 -21.19
N LEU A 109 -4.09 -2.61 -20.18
CA LEU A 109 -4.56 -2.55 -18.79
C LEU A 109 -4.69 -1.12 -18.26
N PHE A 110 -3.78 -0.22 -18.66
CA PHE A 110 -3.89 1.19 -18.31
C PHE A 110 -5.14 1.82 -18.94
N ARG A 111 -5.40 1.55 -20.23
CA ARG A 111 -6.62 2.04 -20.91
C ARG A 111 -7.90 1.52 -20.26
N GLU A 112 -7.95 0.23 -19.93
CA GLU A 112 -9.10 -0.37 -19.24
C GLU A 112 -9.37 0.32 -17.91
N ARG A 113 -8.32 0.52 -17.10
CA ARG A 113 -8.43 1.23 -15.82
C ARG A 113 -8.86 2.68 -16.03
N LEU A 114 -8.31 3.37 -17.02
CA LEU A 114 -8.71 4.74 -17.34
C LEU A 114 -10.20 4.82 -17.68
N ASN A 115 -10.71 3.91 -18.51
CA ASN A 115 -12.13 3.86 -18.84
C ASN A 115 -13.01 3.59 -17.61
N ALA A 116 -12.59 2.67 -16.72
CA ALA A 116 -13.27 2.41 -15.46
C ALA A 116 -13.27 3.64 -14.54
N PHE A 117 -12.15 4.35 -14.45
CA PHE A 117 -12.01 5.59 -13.68
C PHE A 117 -12.91 6.70 -14.21
N THR A 118 -12.93 6.93 -15.53
CA THR A 118 -13.81 7.89 -16.18
C THR A 118 -15.27 7.55 -15.92
N THR A 119 -15.64 6.27 -15.98
CA THR A 119 -17.00 5.82 -15.67
C THR A 119 -17.38 6.08 -14.21
N LEU A 120 -16.46 5.86 -13.27
CA LEU A 120 -16.67 6.16 -11.84
C LEU A 120 -16.88 7.65 -11.59
N ILE A 121 -16.08 8.51 -12.21
CA ILE A 121 -16.16 9.97 -12.02
C ILE A 121 -17.42 10.55 -12.66
N LEU A 122 -17.77 10.12 -13.88
CA LEU A 122 -18.94 10.64 -14.59
C LEU A 122 -20.28 10.12 -14.04
N ARG A 123 -20.25 9.15 -13.14
CA ARG A 123 -21.43 8.60 -12.44
C ARG A 123 -21.56 9.05 -10.98
N ALA A 124 -20.58 9.81 -10.47
CA ALA A 124 -20.58 10.37 -9.12
C ALA A 124 -21.14 11.81 -9.14
#